data_AF-A0A941ITL9-F1
#
_entry.id   AF-A0A941ITL9-F1
#
_cell.length_a   1.000
_cell.length_b   1.000
_cell.length_c   1.000
_cell.angle_alpha   90.00
_cell.angle_beta   90.00
_cell.angle_gamma   90.00
#
_symmetry.space_group_name_H-M   'P 1'
#
loop_
_entity.id
_entity.type
_entity.pdbx_description
1 polymer ?
#
loop_
_entity_poly.entity_id
_entity_poly.type
_entity_poly.pdbx_seq_one_letter_code
_entity_poly.pdbx_strand_id
1 'polypeptide(L)'
;IGAGQLRWQVLVIQPVRNAPEFKGRLELLVEGTRDGRPWTQPLPGGGQALQFEHYRRVEGVSEIPANAVVKTVTARVLEGSAVRAVQHFPVE
;
A
#
# COMPACT_ATOMS: atom_id res chain seq x y z
N ILE A 1 -8.34 2.88 24.95
CA ILE A 1 -7.85 3.92 24.02
C ILE A 1 -7.47 3.18 22.74
N GLY A 2 -8.41 3.12 21.80
CA GLY A 2 -8.42 2.14 20.70
C GLY A 2 -7.52 2.53 19.55
N ALA A 3 -6.98 1.54 18.84
CA ALA A 3 -6.22 1.74 17.61
C ALA A 3 -7.02 2.57 16.58
N GLY A 4 -6.32 3.42 15.82
CA GLY A 4 -6.89 4.07 14.65
C GLY A 4 -7.07 3.07 13.51
N GLN A 5 -8.00 3.35 12.60
CA GLN A 5 -8.21 2.54 11.38
C GLN A 5 -7.91 3.37 10.15
N LEU A 6 -7.06 2.86 9.27
CA LEU A 6 -6.82 3.39 7.94
C LEU A 6 -7.56 2.54 6.93
N ARG A 7 -8.57 3.11 6.27
CA ARG A 7 -9.20 2.50 5.09
C ARG A 7 -8.41 2.91 3.85
N TRP A 8 -8.14 1.95 2.98
CA TRP A 8 -7.34 2.20 1.78
C TRP A 8 -7.83 1.36 0.61
N GLN A 9 -7.57 1.87 -0.58
CA GLN A 9 -7.90 1.23 -1.84
C GLN A 9 -6.81 1.58 -2.87
N VAL A 10 -6.31 0.58 -3.57
CA VAL A 10 -5.30 0.72 -4.62
C VAL A 10 -5.80 0.05 -5.89
N LEU A 11 -5.67 0.76 -7.01
CA LEU A 11 -5.88 0.22 -8.34
C LEU A 11 -4.52 0.09 -9.02
N VAL A 12 -4.14 -1.15 -9.35
CA VAL A 12 -2.94 -1.43 -10.14
C VAL A 12 -3.38 -1.68 -11.57
N ILE A 13 -2.71 -1.05 -12.53
CA ILE A 13 -3.00 -1.17 -13.96
C ILE A 13 -1.71 -1.54 -14.70
N GLN A 14 -1.81 -2.48 -15.61
CA GLN A 14 -0.77 -2.85 -16.57
C GLN A 14 -1.21 -2.35 -17.97
N PRO A 15 -0.81 -1.14 -18.38
CA PRO A 15 -1.34 -0.47 -19.57
C PRO A 15 -0.64 -0.95 -20.85
N VAL A 16 -0.61 -2.26 -21.10
CA VAL A 16 -0.02 -2.84 -22.31
C VAL A 16 -1.05 -3.71 -23.03
N ARG A 17 -1.02 -3.68 -24.36
CA ARG A 17 -1.87 -4.54 -25.19
C ARG A 17 -1.38 -5.98 -25.09
N ASN A 18 -2.29 -6.93 -24.84
CA ASN A 18 -1.97 -8.35 -24.60
C ASN A 18 -1.00 -8.52 -23.41
N ALA A 19 -1.37 -7.96 -22.27
CA ALA A 19 -0.56 -8.00 -21.07
C ALA A 19 -0.32 -9.45 -20.58
N PRO A 20 0.94 -9.83 -20.28
CA PRO A 20 1.19 -11.10 -19.62
C PRO A 20 0.61 -11.10 -18.22
N GLU A 21 0.22 -12.28 -17.72
CA GLU A 21 -0.26 -12.41 -16.34
C GLU A 21 0.80 -11.91 -15.35
N PHE A 22 0.47 -10.86 -14.61
CA PHE A 22 1.27 -10.36 -13.51
C PHE A 22 1.08 -11.27 -12.28
N LYS A 23 2.18 -11.68 -11.64
CA LYS A 23 2.18 -12.43 -10.38
C LYS A 23 3.13 -11.79 -9.39
N GLY A 24 2.57 -11.11 -8.40
CA GLY A 24 3.37 -10.33 -7.47
C GLY A 24 2.63 -10.04 -6.18
N ARG A 25 3.07 -8.98 -5.50
CA ARG A 25 2.42 -8.49 -4.29
C ARG A 25 2.45 -6.97 -4.20
N LEU A 26 1.44 -6.43 -3.55
CA LEU A 26 1.33 -5.04 -3.16
C LEU A 26 1.77 -4.90 -1.70
N GLU A 27 2.82 -4.12 -1.45
CA GLU A 27 3.21 -3.69 -0.12
C GLU A 27 2.80 -2.24 0.10
N LEU A 28 2.30 -1.94 1.29
CA LEU A 28 1.94 -0.58 1.69
C LEU A 28 2.77 -0.17 2.90
N LEU A 29 3.33 1.03 2.84
CA LEU A 29 4.05 1.68 3.92
C LEU A 29 3.32 2.97 4.26
N VAL A 30 3.16 3.24 5.54
CA VAL A 30 2.55 4.48 6.03
C VAL A 30 3.63 5.28 6.72
N GLU A 31 3.65 6.57 6.42
CA GLU A 31 4.60 7.53 6.96
C GLU A 31 3.83 8.72 7.52
N GLY A 32 4.32 9.29 8.61
CA GLY A 32 3.66 10.38 9.28
C GLY A 32 4.34 10.78 10.57
N THR A 33 3.53 11.18 11.55
CA THR A 33 4.02 11.52 12.89
C THR A 33 3.25 10.79 13.95
N ARG A 34 3.92 10.25 14.96
CA ARG A 34 3.32 9.68 16.16
C ARG A 34 3.82 10.44 17.37
N ASP A 35 2.92 11.01 18.15
CA ASP A 35 3.28 11.89 19.28
C ASP A 35 4.26 13.01 18.88
N GLY A 36 4.07 13.58 17.68
CA GLY A 36 4.95 14.62 17.14
C GLY A 36 6.31 14.16 16.60
N ARG A 37 6.64 12.86 16.68
CA ARG A 37 7.88 12.29 16.14
C ARG A 37 7.64 11.61 14.79
N PRO A 38 8.60 11.63 13.84
CA PRO A 38 8.48 10.86 12.60
C PRO A 38 8.16 9.39 12.88
N TRP A 39 7.21 8.85 12.15
CA TRP A 39 6.72 7.49 12.29
C TRP A 39 6.52 6.85 10.92
N THR A 40 6.98 5.61 10.81
CA THR A 40 6.82 4.80 9.61
C THR A 40 6.38 3.40 10.03
N GLN A 41 5.39 2.83 9.34
CA GLN A 41 4.89 1.50 9.62
C GLN A 41 4.45 0.79 8.33
N PRO A 42 4.90 -0.44 8.05
CA PRO A 42 4.30 -1.26 7.00
C PRO A 42 2.87 -1.62 7.40
N LEU A 43 1.94 -1.58 6.46
CA LEU A 43 0.58 -2.03 6.76
C LEU A 43 0.57 -3.53 7.07
N PRO A 44 -0.20 -3.95 8.10
CA PRO A 44 -0.35 -5.35 8.44
C PRO A 44 -0.92 -6.13 7.24
N GLY A 45 -0.45 -7.37 7.07
CA GLY A 45 -0.84 -8.25 5.96
C GLY A 45 0.31 -8.72 5.06
N GLY A 46 1.56 -8.30 5.32
CA GLY A 46 2.78 -8.90 4.72
C GLY A 46 2.91 -8.77 3.20
N GLY A 47 2.06 -7.95 2.59
CA GLY A 47 1.93 -7.79 1.14
C GLY A 47 0.71 -8.52 0.58
N GLN A 48 -0.22 -7.80 -0.04
CA GLN A 48 -1.40 -8.39 -0.68
C GLN A 48 -1.02 -9.02 -2.01
N ALA A 49 -1.34 -10.31 -2.20
CA ALA A 49 -1.10 -11.01 -3.45
C ALA A 49 -1.81 -10.32 -4.62
N LEU A 50 -1.06 -10.09 -5.69
CA LEU A 50 -1.53 -9.50 -6.93
C LEU A 50 -1.40 -10.53 -8.04
N GLN A 51 -2.53 -10.92 -8.62
CA GLN A 51 -2.58 -11.72 -9.85
C GLN A 51 -3.65 -11.17 -10.79
N PHE A 52 -3.22 -10.70 -11.97
CA PHE A 52 -4.09 -10.09 -12.98
C PHE A 52 -3.35 -9.89 -14.32
N GLU A 53 -4.08 -9.73 -15.42
CA GLU A 53 -3.49 -9.34 -16.72
C GLU A 53 -3.58 -7.83 -16.97
N HIS A 54 -4.72 -7.20 -16.71
CA HIS A 54 -4.91 -5.78 -17.07
C HIS A 54 -4.93 -4.86 -15.86
N TYR A 55 -5.77 -5.15 -14.89
CA TYR A 55 -5.85 -4.36 -13.67
C TYR A 55 -6.32 -5.22 -12.50
N ARG A 56 -5.97 -4.78 -11.30
CA ARG A 56 -6.53 -5.31 -10.07
C ARG A 56 -6.74 -4.21 -9.06
N ARG A 57 -7.93 -4.23 -8.47
CA ARG A 57 -8.27 -3.42 -7.31
C ARG A 57 -8.04 -4.23 -6.05
N VAL A 58 -7.43 -3.60 -5.07
CA VAL A 58 -7.14 -4.17 -3.76
C VAL A 58 -7.53 -3.14 -2.72
N GLU A 59 -8.18 -3.57 -1.66
CA GLU A 59 -8.68 -2.69 -0.60
C GLU A 59 -8.54 -3.36 0.76
N GLY A 60 -8.54 -2.55 1.80
CA GLY A 60 -8.46 -3.07 3.15
C GLY A 60 -8.63 -2.01 4.22
N VAL A 61 -8.65 -2.51 5.46
CA VAL A 61 -8.62 -1.69 6.67
C VAL A 61 -7.42 -2.14 7.48
N SER A 62 -6.57 -1.19 7.83
CA SER A 62 -5.36 -1.44 8.59
C SER A 62 -5.40 -0.71 9.92
N GLU A 63 -5.02 -1.40 10.98
CA GLU A 63 -4.85 -0.77 12.29
C GLU A 63 -3.56 0.06 12.31
N ILE A 64 -3.69 1.29 12.80
CA ILE A 64 -2.59 2.21 13.03
C ILE A 64 -2.65 2.72 14.48
N PRO A 65 -1.53 3.19 15.05
CA PRO A 65 -1.56 3.79 16.37
C PRO A 65 -2.56 4.95 16.44
N ALA A 66 -3.36 5.01 17.50
CA ALA A 66 -4.39 6.03 17.69
C ALA A 66 -3.84 7.47 17.69
N ASN A 67 -2.56 7.61 18.07
CA ASN A 67 -1.83 8.85 18.16
C ASN A 67 -0.92 9.11 16.95
N ALA A 68 -1.07 8.32 15.89
CA ALA A 68 -0.39 8.55 14.62
C ALA A 68 -1.25 9.44 13.71
N VAL A 69 -0.63 10.47 13.17
CA VAL A 69 -1.14 11.29 12.07
C VAL A 69 -0.43 10.81 10.81
N VAL A 70 -1.19 10.18 9.91
CA VAL A 70 -0.68 9.75 8.60
C VAL A 70 -0.44 10.97 7.73
N LYS A 71 0.70 11.01 7.04
CA LYS A 71 1.04 12.07 6.07
C LYS A 71 1.20 11.53 4.65
N THR A 72 1.74 10.32 4.51
CA THR A 72 1.96 9.69 3.22
C THR A 72 1.67 8.20 3.31
N VAL A 73 1.04 7.66 2.28
CA VAL A 73 0.94 6.21 2.06
C VAL A 73 1.72 5.86 0.81
N THR A 74 2.65 4.92 0.93
CA THR A 74 3.52 4.48 -0.16
C THR A 74 3.12 3.08 -0.58
N ALA A 75 2.71 2.91 -1.84
CA ALA A 75 2.43 1.63 -2.44
C ALA A 75 3.62 1.14 -3.27
N ARG A 76 4.05 -0.09 -3.02
CA ARG A 76 5.10 -0.77 -3.79
C ARG A 76 4.53 -2.02 -4.41
N VAL A 77 4.66 -2.15 -5.73
CA VAL A 77 4.30 -3.36 -6.46
C VAL A 77 5.57 -4.15 -6.71
N LEU A 78 5.63 -5.38 -6.21
CA LEU A 78 6.77 -6.27 -6.35
C LEU A 78 6.40 -7.49 -7.19
N GLU A 79 7.34 -7.95 -8.01
CA GLU A 79 7.30 -9.22 -8.73
C GLU A 79 8.56 -10.01 -8.33
N GLY A 80 8.39 -11.06 -7.51
CA GLY A 80 9.51 -11.66 -6.79
C GLY A 80 10.18 -10.65 -5.84
N SER A 81 11.47 -10.40 -6.02
CA SER A 81 12.23 -9.36 -5.30
C SER A 81 12.32 -8.02 -6.05
N ALA A 82 11.86 -7.97 -7.31
CA ALA A 82 11.96 -6.78 -8.14
C ALA A 82 10.81 -5.82 -7.86
N VAL A 83 11.13 -4.55 -7.59
CA VAL A 83 10.14 -3.48 -7.48
C VAL A 83 9.76 -3.03 -8.89
N ARG A 84 8.49 -3.24 -9.26
CA ARG A 84 7.94 -2.90 -10.58
C ARG A 84 7.33 -1.51 -10.62
N ALA A 85 6.78 -1.04 -9.49
CA ALA A 85 6.24 0.30 -9.36
C ALA A 85 6.31 0.77 -7.90
N VAL A 86 6.45 2.07 -7.72
CA VAL A 86 6.29 2.77 -6.44
C VAL A 86 5.39 3.96 -6.67
N GLN A 87 4.41 4.17 -5.79
CA GLN A 87 3.52 5.34 -5.80
C GLN A 87 3.43 5.90 -4.39
N HIS A 88 3.54 7.23 -4.29
CA HIS A 88 3.40 7.96 -3.03
C HIS A 88 2.08 8.72 -3.07
N PHE A 89 1.22 8.46 -2.09
CA PHE A 89 -0.07 9.11 -1.90
C PHE A 89 0.03 10.02 -0.67
N PRO A 90 0.27 11.32 -0.85
CA PRO A 90 0.16 12.26 0.26
C PRO A 90 -1.30 12.28 0.74
N VAL A 91 -1.48 12.35 2.06
CA VAL A 91 -2.78 12.50 2.71
C VAL A 91 -2.95 13.98 3.03
N GLU A 92 -3.89 14.63 2.34
CA GLU A 92 -4.26 16.04 2.55
C GLU A 92 -5.00 16.27 3.88
#